data_AF-A0A9X5X564-F1
#
_entry.id   AF-A0A9X5X564-F1
#
_cell.length_a   1.000
_cell.length_b   1.000
_cell.length_c   1.000
_cell.angle_alpha   90.00
_cell.angle_beta   90.00
_cell.angle_gamma   90.00
#
_symmetry.space_group_name_H-M   'P 1'
#
loop_
_entity.id
_entity.type
_entity.pdbx_description
1 polymer ?
#
loop_
_entity_poly.entity_id
_entity_poly.type
_entity_poly.pdbx_seq_one_letter_code
_entity_poly.pdbx_strand_id
1 'polypeptide(L)'
;DPTWLREVFEVRRQIGTLIAGRAADRRTERQARRLEHLLRQVADGPDADAVQLADVEVHRELARATGNRVYLLLTNTLFNAYLPVRASLRAPFEDAAQATDRLAPVVRAVVDRDGEEARR
;
A
#
# COMPACT_ATOMS: atom_id res chain seq x y z
N ASP A 1 -11.59 -5.98 18.49
CA ASP A 1 -12.81 -6.59 17.94
C ASP A 1 -12.52 -7.06 16.51
N PRO A 2 -12.64 -8.36 16.21
CA PRO A 2 -12.47 -8.90 14.86
C PRO A 2 -13.41 -8.28 13.81
N THR A 3 -14.60 -7.84 14.21
CA THR A 3 -15.57 -7.20 13.30
C THR A 3 -15.07 -5.83 12.86
N TRP A 4 -14.64 -4.98 13.80
CA TRP A 4 -14.02 -3.69 13.52
C TRP A 4 -12.83 -3.78 12.55
N LEU A 5 -11.90 -4.73 12.77
CA LEU A 5 -10.74 -4.88 11.87
C LEU A 5 -11.17 -5.25 10.44
N ARG A 6 -12.20 -6.09 10.30
CA ARG A 6 -12.76 -6.45 8.99
C ARG A 6 -13.31 -5.22 8.27
N GLU A 7 -14.06 -4.38 8.97
CA GLU A 7 -14.60 -3.12 8.44
C GLU A 7 -13.48 -2.16 8.00
N VAL A 8 -12.42 -2.03 8.81
CA VAL A 8 -11.25 -1.21 8.44
C VAL A 8 -10.58 -1.72 7.16
N PHE A 9 -10.38 -3.03 7.02
CA PHE A 9 -9.79 -3.61 5.81
C PHE A 9 -10.69 -3.52 4.58
N GLU A 10 -12.01 -3.64 4.77
CA GLU A 10 -13.00 -3.42 3.72
C GLU A 10 -12.88 -1.99 3.16
N VAL A 11 -12.92 -0.98 4.03
CA VAL A 11 -12.78 0.43 3.62
C VAL A 11 -11.39 0.71 3.04
N ARG A 12 -10.33 0.12 3.61
CA ARG A 12 -8.97 0.23 3.05
C ARG A 12 -8.91 -0.29 1.61
N ARG A 13 -9.58 -1.41 1.31
CA ARG A 13 -9.62 -1.95 -0.05
C ARG A 13 -10.35 -0.99 -1.00
N GLN A 14 -11.55 -0.53 -0.63
CA GLN A 14 -12.36 0.37 -1.46
C GLN A 14 -11.63 1.69 -1.77
N ILE A 15 -11.07 2.33 -0.73
CA ILE A 15 -10.31 3.58 -0.89
C ILE A 15 -8.99 3.32 -1.63
N GLY A 16 -8.32 2.19 -1.36
CA GLY A 16 -7.09 1.78 -2.03
C GLY A 16 -7.25 1.66 -3.55
N THR A 17 -8.33 1.03 -4.01
CA THR A 17 -8.67 0.95 -5.44
C THR A 17 -8.82 2.33 -6.08
N LEU A 18 -9.53 3.26 -5.41
CA LEU A 18 -9.69 4.63 -5.90
C LEU A 18 -8.38 5.43 -5.93
N ILE A 19 -7.49 5.17 -4.96
CA ILE A 19 -6.15 5.76 -4.87
C ILE A 19 -5.29 5.25 -6.02
N ALA A 20 -5.23 3.94 -6.23
CA ALA A 20 -4.36 3.32 -7.22
C ALA A 20 -4.67 3.83 -8.64
N GLY A 21 -5.94 3.84 -9.04
CA GLY A 21 -6.34 4.40 -10.34
C GLY A 21 -5.93 5.86 -10.51
N ARG A 22 -6.17 6.71 -9.50
CA ARG A 22 -5.78 8.13 -9.55
C ARG A 22 -4.26 8.33 -9.52
N ALA A 23 -3.54 7.47 -8.84
CA ALA A 23 -2.09 7.49 -8.79
C ALA A 23 -1.50 7.16 -10.16
N ALA A 24 -2.02 6.14 -10.85
CA ALA A 24 -1.60 5.81 -12.21
C ALA A 24 -1.75 7.01 -13.17
N ASP A 25 -2.86 7.73 -13.08
CA ASP A 25 -3.12 8.90 -13.93
C ASP A 25 -2.17 10.08 -13.65
N ARG A 26 -1.77 10.27 -12.38
CA ARG A 26 -1.15 11.52 -11.90
C ARG A 26 0.29 11.41 -11.42
N ARG A 27 0.82 10.20 -11.22
CA ARG A 27 2.15 10.00 -10.65
C ARG A 27 3.22 10.76 -11.44
N THR A 28 4.21 11.26 -10.73
CA THR A 28 5.45 11.79 -11.32
C THR A 28 6.49 10.69 -11.52
N GLU A 29 7.51 10.94 -12.33
CA GLU A 29 8.65 10.01 -12.49
C GLU A 29 9.39 9.75 -11.19
N ARG A 30 9.47 10.76 -10.31
CA ARG A 30 10.06 10.61 -8.98
C ARG A 30 9.24 9.64 -8.12
N GLN A 31 7.92 9.71 -8.20
CA GLN A 31 7.03 8.83 -7.44
C GLN A 31 7.05 7.39 -7.97
N ALA A 32 7.16 7.18 -9.28
CA ALA A 32 7.38 5.84 -9.83
C ALA A 32 8.66 5.19 -9.29
N ARG A 33 9.79 5.88 -9.39
CA ARG A 33 11.07 5.39 -8.83
C ARG A 33 10.99 5.13 -7.33
N ARG A 34 10.24 5.97 -6.60
CA ARG A 34 10.02 5.78 -5.16
C ARG A 34 9.19 4.54 -4.88
N LEU A 35 8.12 4.29 -5.63
CA LEU A 35 7.29 3.09 -5.50
C LEU A 35 8.08 1.81 -5.78
N GLU A 36 8.89 1.78 -6.85
CA GLU A 36 9.77 0.64 -7.15
C GLU A 36 10.79 0.40 -6.03
N HIS A 37 11.37 1.47 -5.48
CA HIS A 37 12.30 1.36 -4.36
C HIS A 37 11.63 0.83 -3.10
N LEU A 38 10.43 1.31 -2.76
CA LEU A 38 9.68 0.82 -1.62
C LEU A 38 9.25 -0.65 -1.81
N LEU A 39 8.89 -1.07 -3.02
CA LEU A 39 8.60 -2.47 -3.32
C LEU A 39 9.83 -3.37 -3.10
N ARG A 40 11.04 -2.91 -3.45
CA ARG A 40 12.28 -3.62 -3.11
C ARG A 40 12.50 -3.71 -1.60
N GLN A 41 12.18 -2.66 -0.84
CA GLN A 41 12.27 -2.72 0.63
C GLN A 41 11.31 -3.74 1.24
N VAL A 42 10.15 -3.98 0.64
CA VAL A 42 9.24 -5.06 1.05
C VAL A 42 9.90 -6.42 0.78
N ALA A 43 10.49 -6.61 -0.40
CA ALA A 43 11.15 -7.86 -0.78
C ALA A 43 12.39 -8.19 0.06
N ASP A 44 13.16 -7.17 0.42
CA ASP A 44 14.43 -7.29 1.14
C ASP A 44 14.26 -7.14 2.67
N GLY A 45 13.02 -7.11 3.17
CA GLY A 45 12.73 -6.91 4.58
C GLY A 45 13.31 -8.04 5.46
N PRO A 46 14.10 -7.73 6.52
CA PRO A 46 14.79 -8.74 7.33
C PRO A 46 13.87 -9.54 8.25
N ASP A 47 12.67 -9.01 8.54
CA ASP A 47 11.66 -9.65 9.38
C ASP A 47 10.27 -9.13 9.04
N ALA A 48 9.25 -9.77 9.61
CA ALA A 48 7.84 -9.45 9.35
C ALA A 48 7.45 -8.00 9.73
N ASP A 49 8.07 -7.39 10.75
CA ASP A 49 7.75 -6.02 11.13
C ASP A 49 8.31 -5.04 10.09
N ALA A 50 9.55 -5.27 9.64
CA ALA A 50 10.17 -4.49 8.59
C ALA A 50 9.41 -4.59 7.25
N VAL A 51 9.00 -5.81 6.85
CA VAL A 51 8.18 -6.03 5.64
C VAL A 51 6.85 -5.29 5.76
N GLN A 52 6.17 -5.38 6.91
CA GLN A 52 4.90 -4.72 7.14
C GLN A 52 5.00 -3.18 7.12
N LEU A 53 6.06 -2.61 7.71
CA LEU A 53 6.29 -1.17 7.69
C LEU A 53 6.66 -0.67 6.29
N ALA A 54 7.40 -1.45 5.50
CA ALA A 54 7.67 -1.14 4.10
C ALA A 54 6.38 -1.17 3.24
N ASP A 55 5.49 -2.15 3.44
CA ASP A 55 4.17 -2.23 2.79
C ASP A 55 3.34 -0.97 3.07
N VAL A 56 3.34 -0.51 4.32
CA VAL A 56 2.65 0.72 4.74
C VAL A 56 3.17 1.94 3.98
N GLU A 57 4.49 2.04 3.79
CA GLU A 57 5.08 3.14 3.04
C GLU A 57 4.73 3.11 1.55
N VAL A 58 4.60 1.92 0.94
CA VAL A 58 4.11 1.81 -0.45
C VAL A 58 2.71 2.41 -0.57
N HIS A 59 1.80 2.06 0.34
CA HIS A 59 0.43 2.61 0.33
C HIS A 59 0.40 4.12 0.56
N ARG A 60 1.27 4.66 1.43
CA ARG A 60 1.42 6.10 1.62
C ARG A 60 1.93 6.79 0.36
N GLU A 61 2.86 6.18 -0.36
CA GLU A 61 3.37 6.73 -1.61
C GLU A 61 2.32 6.68 -2.72
N LEU A 62 1.54 5.61 -2.84
CA LEU A 62 0.37 5.53 -3.72
C LEU A 62 -0.62 6.68 -3.43
N ALA A 63 -0.92 6.92 -2.15
CA ALA A 63 -1.80 8.03 -1.75
C ALA A 63 -1.22 9.40 -2.12
N ARG A 64 0.10 9.62 -1.96
CA ARG A 64 0.79 10.85 -2.39
C ARG A 64 0.78 11.01 -3.91
N ALA A 65 0.92 9.92 -4.66
CA ALA A 65 0.92 9.91 -6.13
C ALA A 65 -0.41 10.36 -6.74
N THR A 66 -1.51 10.33 -5.98
CA THR A 66 -2.80 10.92 -6.40
C THR A 66 -2.75 12.44 -6.56
N GLY A 67 -1.76 13.13 -5.99
CA GLY A 67 -1.70 14.60 -5.94
C GLY A 67 -2.73 15.25 -5.01
N ASN A 68 -3.55 14.48 -4.29
CA ASN A 68 -4.54 15.00 -3.35
C ASN A 68 -4.23 14.55 -1.92
N ARG A 69 -3.87 15.54 -1.09
CA ARG A 69 -3.46 15.35 0.31
C ARG A 69 -4.50 14.64 1.18
N VAL A 70 -5.79 14.71 0.83
CA VAL A 70 -6.86 14.06 1.59
C VAL A 70 -6.76 12.54 1.52
N TYR A 71 -6.30 11.97 0.39
CA TYR A 71 -6.09 10.52 0.30
C TYR A 71 -5.02 10.06 1.29
N LEU A 72 -3.91 10.78 1.41
CA LEU A 72 -2.87 10.44 2.41
C LEU A 72 -3.40 10.55 3.84
N LEU A 73 -4.23 11.56 4.13
CA LEU A 73 -4.88 11.70 5.43
C LEU A 73 -5.75 10.47 5.74
N LEU A 74 -6.65 10.08 4.83
CA LEU A 74 -7.52 8.91 4.97
C LEU A 74 -6.71 7.61 5.13
N THR A 75 -5.69 7.42 4.30
CA THR A 75 -4.77 6.28 4.38
C THR A 75 -4.11 6.21 5.76
N ASN A 76 -3.60 7.32 6.29
CA ASN A 76 -3.01 7.35 7.62
C ASN A 76 -4.02 7.09 8.73
N THR A 77 -5.25 7.59 8.61
CA THR A 77 -6.33 7.28 9.56
C THR A 77 -6.62 5.77 9.62
N LEU A 78 -6.72 5.12 8.45
CA LEU A 78 -6.94 3.67 8.39
C LEU A 78 -5.75 2.89 8.97
N PHE A 79 -4.51 3.28 8.64
CA PHE A 79 -3.32 2.67 9.23
C PHE A 79 -3.29 2.81 10.76
N ASN A 80 -3.61 3.99 11.29
CA ASN A 80 -3.63 4.22 12.74
C ASN A 80 -4.67 3.35 13.47
N ALA A 81 -5.71 2.86 12.78
CA ALA A 81 -6.71 1.97 13.37
C ALA A 81 -6.19 0.55 13.65
N TYR A 82 -5.09 0.10 13.03
CA TYR A 82 -4.57 -1.26 13.22
C TYR A 82 -3.04 -1.38 13.39
N LEU A 83 -2.24 -0.36 13.04
CA LEU A 83 -0.80 -0.37 13.29
C LEU A 83 -0.41 -0.56 14.77
N PRO A 84 -1.18 -0.07 15.77
CA PRO A 84 -0.91 -0.36 17.18
C PRO A 84 -0.98 -1.85 17.52
N VAL A 85 -1.74 -2.64 16.76
CA VAL A 85 -1.92 -4.09 16.94
C VAL A 85 -1.25 -4.90 15.82
N ARG A 86 -0.33 -4.29 15.07
CA ARG A 86 0.29 -4.90 13.88
C ARG A 86 0.99 -6.24 14.14
N ALA A 87 1.54 -6.44 15.35
CA ALA A 87 2.17 -7.70 15.75
C ALA A 87 1.19 -8.89 15.65
N SER A 88 -0.10 -8.66 15.91
CA SER A 88 -1.17 -9.66 15.76
C SER A 88 -1.56 -9.90 14.29
N LEU A 89 -1.08 -9.07 13.37
CA LEU A 89 -1.32 -9.10 11.93
C LEU A 89 -0.05 -9.47 11.15
N ARG A 90 0.93 -10.12 11.81
CA ARG A 90 2.25 -10.43 11.24
C ARG A 90 2.22 -11.50 10.15
N ALA A 91 1.28 -12.45 10.21
CA ALA A 91 1.30 -13.66 9.38
C ALA A 91 1.46 -13.41 7.86
N PRO A 92 0.78 -12.43 7.24
CA PRO A 92 0.99 -12.13 5.82
C PRO A 92 2.39 -11.62 5.49
N PHE A 93 3.14 -11.12 6.46
CA PHE A 93 4.43 -10.47 6.29
C PHE A 93 5.61 -11.37 6.70
N GLU A 94 5.35 -12.61 7.14
CA GLU A 94 6.42 -13.57 7.48
C GLU A 94 7.19 -14.05 6.26
N ASP A 95 6.54 -14.02 5.09
CA ASP A 95 7.16 -14.29 3.79
C ASP A 95 7.20 -13.00 2.96
N ALA A 96 8.39 -12.41 2.87
CA ALA A 96 8.64 -11.18 2.12
C ALA A 96 8.36 -11.31 0.62
N ALA A 97 8.57 -12.50 0.04
CA ALA A 97 8.28 -12.76 -1.37
C ALA A 97 6.77 -12.76 -1.60
N GLN A 98 6.00 -13.46 -0.77
CA GLN A 98 4.53 -13.43 -0.84
C GLN A 98 3.94 -12.04 -0.54
N ALA A 99 4.56 -11.26 0.35
CA ALA A 99 4.14 -9.87 0.56
C ALA A 99 4.37 -9.01 -0.68
N THR A 100 5.54 -9.14 -1.29
CA THR A 100 5.90 -8.47 -2.55
C THR A 100 4.96 -8.85 -3.68
N ASP A 101 4.66 -10.15 -3.86
CA ASP A 101 3.82 -10.65 -4.94
C ASP A 101 2.39 -10.10 -4.87
N ARG A 102 1.87 -9.87 -3.65
CA ARG A 102 0.56 -9.24 -3.45
C ARG A 102 0.55 -7.75 -3.81
N LEU A 103 1.68 -7.07 -3.68
CA LEU A 103 1.79 -5.61 -3.84
C LEU A 103 2.33 -5.19 -5.22
N ALA A 104 3.12 -6.04 -5.85
CA ALA A 104 3.76 -5.77 -7.12
C ALA A 104 2.77 -5.42 -8.26
N PRO A 105 1.60 -6.09 -8.42
CA PRO A 105 0.67 -5.78 -9.50
C PRO A 105 0.22 -4.31 -9.49
N VAL A 106 -0.24 -3.80 -8.34
CA VAL A 106 -0.71 -2.40 -8.23
C VAL A 106 0.44 -1.40 -8.38
N VAL A 107 1.63 -1.71 -7.86
CA VAL A 107 2.81 -0.85 -8.04
C VAL A 107 3.20 -0.76 -9.52
N ARG A 108 3.25 -1.89 -10.22
CA ARG A 108 3.56 -1.93 -11.66
C ARG A 108 2.54 -1.16 -12.47
N ALA A 109 1.24 -1.41 -12.26
CA ALA A 109 0.18 -0.69 -12.95
C ALA A 109 0.28 0.84 -12.76
N VAL A 110 0.59 1.31 -11.55
CA VAL A 110 0.78 2.75 -11.30
C VAL A 110 2.06 3.28 -11.94
N VAL A 111 3.17 2.53 -11.91
CA VAL A 111 4.42 2.88 -12.59
C VAL A 111 4.19 2.98 -14.10
N ASP A 112 3.48 2.03 -14.69
CA ASP A 112 3.21 1.96 -16.13
C ASP A 112 2.08 2.90 -16.57
N ARG A 113 1.45 3.63 -15.62
CA ARG A 113 0.29 4.50 -15.84
C ARG A 113 -0.93 3.78 -16.42
N ASP A 114 -1.08 2.49 -16.10
CA ASP A 114 -2.27 1.71 -16.42
C ASP A 114 -3.32 1.87 -15.31
N GLY A 115 -4.19 2.86 -15.45
CA GLY A 115 -5.23 3.16 -14.46
C GLY A 115 -6.30 2.08 -14.35
N GLU A 116 -6.57 1.32 -15.41
CA GLU A 116 -7.55 0.21 -15.39
C GLU A 116 -6.98 -0.97 -14.58
N GLU A 117 -5.75 -1.38 -14.88
CA GLU A 117 -5.09 -2.46 -14.14
C GLU A 117 -4.86 -2.06 -12.67
N ALA A 118 -4.53 -0.80 -12.40
CA ALA A 118 -4.34 -0.31 -11.03
C ALA A 118 -5.62 -0.39 -10.18
N ARG A 119 -6.81 -0.50 -10.78
CA ARG A 119 -8.10 -0.60 -10.07
C ARG A 119 -8.53 -2.04 -9.75
N ARG A 120 -7.85 -3.06 -10.27
CA ARG A 120 -8.19 -4.47 -10.03
C ARG A 120 -7.70 -4.96 -8.66
#